data_AF-A0A832JWZ9-F1
#
_entry.id   AF-A0A832JWZ9-F1
#
_cell.length_a   1.000
_cell.length_b   1.000
_cell.length_c   1.000
_cell.angle_alpha   90.00
_cell.angle_beta   90.00
_cell.angle_gamma   90.00
#
_symmetry.space_group_name_H-M   'P 1'
#
loop_
_entity.id
_entity.type
_entity.pdbx_description
1 polymer ?
#
loop_
_entity_poly.entity_id
_entity_poly.type
_entity_poly.pdbx_seq_one_letter_code
_entity_poly.pdbx_strand_id
1 'polypeptide(L)' 'MARTETPVCDFDSPAVDFTLPDVYGRNWQLADVRGENGTLVMFICNHCPYVK' A
#
# COMPACT_ATOMS: atom_id res chain seq x y z
N MET A 1 4.98 11.92 -16.40
CA MET A 1 5.28 11.61 -14.98
C MET A 1 6.78 11.47 -14.83
N ALA A 2 7.39 12.13 -13.85
CA ALA A 2 8.82 11.96 -13.57
C ALA A 2 9.03 10.67 -12.77
N ARG A 3 10.12 9.94 -13.04
CA ARG A 3 10.50 8.74 -12.29
C ARG A 3 11.13 9.17 -10.97
N THR A 4 10.53 8.73 -9.87
CA THR A 4 11.10 8.87 -8.52
C THR A 4 11.42 7.47 -8.00
N GLU A 5 12.58 7.30 -7.38
CA GLU A 5 12.97 6.04 -6.76
C GLU A 5 12.38 5.92 -5.35
N THR A 6 12.14 4.69 -4.90
CA THR A 6 11.64 4.43 -3.55
C THR A 6 12.66 4.95 -2.53
N PRO A 7 12.27 5.83 -1.59
CA PRO A 7 13.16 6.24 -0.52
C PRO A 7 13.48 5.04 0.39
N VAL A 8 14.57 5.14 1.15
CA VAL A 8 14.86 4.15 2.18
C VAL A 8 13.74 4.15 3.21
N CYS A 9 13.28 2.95 3.58
CA CYS A 9 12.28 2.74 4.61
C CYS A 9 12.92 2.89 6.01
N ASP A 10 12.17 3.43 6.96
CA ASP A 10 12.48 3.31 8.38
C ASP A 10 12.16 1.89 8.84
N PHE A 11 13.13 0.99 8.73
CA PHE A 11 12.99 -0.41 9.14
C PHE A 11 12.52 -0.54 10.60
N ASP A 12 11.78 -1.61 10.89
CA ASP A 12 11.13 -1.91 12.18
C ASP A 12 10.06 -0.90 12.64
N SER A 13 9.82 0.18 11.89
CA SER A 13 8.68 1.06 12.16
C SER A 13 7.36 0.30 11.96
N PRO A 14 6.38 0.48 12.87
CA PRO A 14 5.07 -0.13 12.69
C PRO A 14 4.39 0.46 11.45
N ALA A 15 3.70 -0.39 10.69
CA ALA A 15 2.90 0.07 9.57
C ALA A 15 1.87 1.10 10.04
N VAL A 16 1.77 2.22 9.30
CA VAL A 16 0.83 3.30 9.58
C VAL A 16 -0.59 2.80 9.36
N ASP A 17 -1.47 3.04 10.34
CA ASP A 17 -2.88 2.71 10.22
C ASP A 17 -3.54 3.51 9.07
N PHE A 18 -4.48 2.86 8.40
CA PHE A 18 -5.26 3.48 7.33
C PHE A 18 -6.74 3.08 7.42
N THR A 19 -7.58 3.86 6.75
CA THR A 19 -8.97 3.51 6.45
C THR A 19 -9.25 3.98 5.03
N LEU A 20 -9.29 3.05 4.07
CA LEU A 20 -9.41 3.37 2.65
C LEU A 20 -10.60 2.61 2.03
N PRO A 21 -11.38 3.25 1.15
CA PRO A 21 -12.45 2.58 0.44
C PRO A 21 -11.90 1.69 -0.67
N ASP A 22 -12.54 0.55 -0.90
CA ASP A 22 -12.35 -0.24 -2.12
C ASP A 22 -13.20 0.28 -3.29
N VAL A 23 -13.10 -0.38 -4.43
CA VAL A 23 -13.85 -0.03 -5.65
C VAL A 23 -15.36 -0.19 -5.53
N TYR A 24 -15.85 -0.83 -4.46
CA TYR A 24 -17.26 -1.02 -4.14
C TYR A 24 -17.72 -0.12 -2.98
N GLY A 25 -16.85 0.73 -2.44
CA GLY A 25 -17.14 1.67 -1.35
C GLY A 25 -17.06 1.08 0.06
N ARG A 26 -16.58 -0.17 0.22
CA ARG A 26 -16.31 -0.73 1.56
C ARG A 26 -14.98 -0.18 2.06
N ASN A 27 -14.97 0.30 3.31
CA ASN A 27 -13.75 0.73 3.97
C ASN A 27 -12.95 -0.48 4.49
N TRP A 28 -11.64 -0.45 4.27
CA TRP A 28 -10.65 -1.40 4.76
C TRP A 28 -9.65 -0.70 5.68
N GLN A 29 -9.37 -1.32 6.82
CA GLN A 29 -8.35 -0.88 7.76
C GLN A 29 -7.14 -1.80 7.72
N LEU A 30 -6.00 -1.32 8.22
CA LEU A 30 -4.79 -2.16 8.34
C LEU A 30 -5.09 -3.44 9.13
N ALA A 31 -5.88 -3.35 10.20
CA ALA A 31 -6.28 -4.50 11.01
C ALA A 31 -7.04 -5.59 10.23
N ASP A 32 -7.84 -5.19 9.23
CA ASP A 32 -8.67 -6.11 8.43
C ASP A 32 -7.83 -6.98 7.47
N VAL A 33 -6.59 -6.56 7.17
CA VAL A 33 -5.71 -7.19 6.17
C VAL A 33 -4.43 -7.79 6.76
N ARG A 34 -4.36 -7.91 8.09
CA ARG A 34 -3.25 -8.58 8.79
C ARG A 34 -3.32 -10.09 8.58
N GLY A 35 -2.33 -10.65 7.86
CA GLY A 35 -2.19 -12.09 7.64
C GLY A 35 -1.19 -12.73 8.60
N GLU A 36 -1.22 -14.06 8.72
CA GLU A 36 -0.33 -14.85 9.59
C GLU A 36 1.16 -14.66 9.27
N ASN A 37 1.48 -14.40 7.99
CA ASN A 37 2.85 -14.21 7.50
C ASN A 37 3.20 -12.73 7.20
N GLY A 38 2.30 -11.81 7.56
CA GLY A 38 2.43 -10.39 7.28
C GLY A 38 1.50 -9.87 6.18
N THR A 39 1.66 -8.58 5.85
CA THR A 39 0.83 -7.84 4.90
C THR A 39 1.72 -7.14 3.87
N LEU A 40 1.45 -7.36 2.59
CA LEU A 40 2.11 -6.66 1.49
C LEU A 40 1.25 -5.46 1.07
N VAL A 41 1.79 -4.25 1.20
CA VAL A 41 1.15 -3.02 0.72
C VAL A 41 1.84 -2.57 -0.56
N MET A 42 1.06 -2.31 -1.62
CA MET A 42 1.56 -1.88 -2.91
C MET A 42 0.92 -0.56 -3.32
N PHE A 43 1.73 0.44 -3.65
CA PHE A 43 1.27 1.69 -4.23
C PHE A 43 1.41 1.61 -5.75
N ILE A 44 0.30 1.50 -6.46
CA ILE A 44 0.24 1.36 -7.92
C ILE A 44 -0.72 2.38 -8.55
N CYS A 45 -0.63 2.58 -9.86
CA CYS A 45 -1.61 3.37 -10.59
C CYS A 45 -1.86 2.83 -12.00
N ASN A 46 -3.02 3.18 -12.57
CA ASN A 46 -3.53 2.57 -13.81
C ASN A 46 -2.76 2.95 -15.08
N HIS A 47 -2.03 4.06 -15.06
CA HIS A 47 -1.36 4.60 -16.25
C HIS A 47 0.17 4.71 -16.06
N CYS A 48 0.73 4.04 -15.05
CA CYS A 48 2.17 4.01 -14.84
C CYS A 48 2.83 3.10 -15.89
N PRO A 49 3.78 3.58 -16.70
CA PRO A 49 4.48 2.73 -17.67
C PRO A 49 5.37 1.65 -17.03
N TYR A 50 5.64 1.74 -15.72
CA TYR A 50 6.44 0.78 -14.97
C TYR A 50 5.61 -0.40 -14.42
N VAL A 51 4.28 -0.28 -14.42
CA VAL A 51 3.36 -1.37 -14.07
C VAL A 51 2.91 -2.00 -15.39
N LYS A 52 3.15 -3.30 -15.57
CA LYS A 52 2.78 -4.07 -16.77
C LYS A 52 1.80 -5.16 -16.41
#